data_AF-A0A9P4Y2R6-F1
#
_entry.id   AF-A0A9P4Y2R6-F1
#
_cell.length_a   1.000
_cell.length_b   1.000
_cell.length_c   1.000
_cell.angle_alpha   90.00
_cell.angle_beta   90.00
_cell.angle_gamma   90.00
#
_symmetry.space_group_name_H-M   'P 1'
#
loop_
_entity.id
_entity.type
_entity.pdbx_description
1 polymer ?
#
loop_
_entity_poly.entity_id
_entity_poly.type
_entity_poly.pdbx_seq_one_letter_code
_entity_poly.pdbx_strand_id
1 'polypeptide(L)' 'MAKMLGGGAVICIGGPALTYYVSPTEEELFKKYNPDLQKKSLERRTERQQEFDVFVSKLKEYSKSDKPSRV' A
#
# COMPACT_ATOMS: atom_id res chain seq x y z
N MET A 1 -15.04 31.45 3.28
CA MET A 1 -14.20 30.55 2.45
C MET A 1 -13.00 30.00 3.22
N ALA A 2 -12.03 30.84 3.66
CA ALA A 2 -10.78 30.36 4.27
C ALA A 2 -10.94 29.42 5.50
N LYS A 3 -11.90 29.69 6.39
CA LYS A 3 -12.16 28.85 7.58
C LYS A 3 -12.60 27.43 7.23
N MET A 4 -13.38 27.27 6.16
CA MET A 4 -13.90 25.96 5.74
C MET A 4 -12.82 25.14 5.04
N LEU A 5 -11.99 25.78 4.21
CA LEU A 5 -10.82 25.16 3.59
C LEU A 5 -9.78 24.72 4.63
N GLY A 6 -9.50 25.56 5.62
CA GLY A 6 -8.59 25.22 6.73
C GLY A 6 -9.10 24.05 7.57
N GLY A 7 -10.38 24.06 7.95
CA GLY A 7 -10.98 22.95 8.70
C GLY A 7 -11.01 21.63 7.92
N GLY A 8 -11.34 21.68 6.63
CA GLY A 8 -11.33 20.50 5.76
C GLY A 8 -9.93 19.89 5.61
N ALA A 9 -8.91 20.72 5.37
CA ALA A 9 -7.53 20.26 5.26
C ALA A 9 -7.01 19.60 6.55
N VAL A 10 -7.36 20.15 7.72
CA VAL A 10 -6.99 19.57 9.01
C VAL A 10 -7.62 18.20 9.23
N ILE A 11 -8.86 17.97 8.78
CA ILE A 11 -9.51 16.65 8.90
C ILE A 11 -8.90 15.66 7.91
N CYS A 12 -8.69 16.09 6.66
CA CYS A 12 -8.11 15.25 5.61
C CYS A 12 -6.68 14.81 5.91
N ILE A 13 -5.87 15.65 6.57
CA ILE A 13 -4.48 15.33 6.91
C ILE A 13 -4.39 14.76 8.33
N GLY A 14 -5.10 15.38 9.28
CA GLY A 14 -5.09 15.00 10.68
C GLY A 14 -5.70 13.64 10.96
N GLY A 15 -6.73 13.23 10.22
CA GLY A 15 -7.33 11.90 10.35
C GLY A 15 -6.32 10.78 10.04
N PRO A 16 -5.71 10.77 8.84
CA PRO A 16 -4.64 9.84 8.52
C PRO A 16 -3.43 9.97 9.46
N ALA A 17 -2.98 11.18 9.77
CA ALA A 17 -1.82 11.40 10.65
C ALA A 17 -2.03 10.83 12.07
N LEU A 18 -3.21 11.03 12.66
CA LEU A 18 -3.57 10.45 13.95
C LEU A 18 -3.64 8.93 13.88
N THR A 19 -4.18 8.39 12.79
CA THR A 19 -4.26 6.95 12.56
C THR A 19 -2.86 6.34 12.50
N TYR A 20 -1.92 6.97 11.77
CA TYR A 20 -0.53 6.53 11.72
C TYR A 20 0.18 6.64 13.07
N TYR A 21 -0.14 7.66 13.88
CA TYR A 21 0.47 7.83 15.20
C TYR A 21 0.04 6.77 16.21
N VAL A 22 -1.23 6.35 16.18
CA VAL A 22 -1.78 5.37 17.15
C VAL A 22 -1.59 3.92 16.66
N SER A 23 -1.52 3.71 15.35
CA SER A 23 -1.36 2.37 14.80
C SER A 23 0.04 1.85 15.11
N PRO A 24 0.17 0.64 15.69
CA PRO A 24 1.47 0.05 15.96
C PRO A 24 2.24 -0.19 14.66
N THR A 25 3.57 -0.15 14.76
CA THR A 25 4.44 -0.37 13.60
C THR A 25 4.38 -1.83 13.13
N GLU A 26 4.71 -2.08 11.86
CA GLU A 26 4.68 -3.44 11.28
C GLU A 26 5.56 -4.42 12.06
N GLU A 27 6.68 -3.96 12.62
CA GLU A 27 7.59 -4.78 13.42
C GLU A 27 6.99 -5.18 14.77
N GLU A 28 6.25 -4.28 15.43
CA GLU A 28 5.54 -4.56 16.67
C GLU A 28 4.35 -5.49 16.44
N LEU A 29 3.66 -5.33 15.31
CA LEU A 29 2.63 -6.27 14.85
C LEU A 29 3.22 -7.66 14.57
N PHE A 30 4.38 -7.71 13.91
CA PHE A 30 5.07 -8.95 13.59
C PHE A 30 5.49 -9.73 14.83
N LYS A 31 5.99 -9.03 15.86
CA LYS A 31 6.35 -9.66 17.15
C LYS A 31 5.15 -10.27 17.88
N LYS A 32 3.94 -9.76 17.65
CA LYS A 32 2.70 -10.31 18.21
C LYS A 32 2.14 -11.50 17.43
N TYR A 33 2.69 -11.83 16.26
CA TYR A 33 2.25 -12.99 15.49
C TYR A 33 2.75 -14.31 16.06
N ASN A 34 1.98 -15.37 15.85
CA ASN A 34 2.37 -16.75 16.16
C ASN A 34 3.66 -17.11 15.36
N PRO A 35 4.62 -17.87 15.94
CA PRO A 35 5.93 -18.08 15.32
C PRO A 35 5.87 -18.76 13.94
N ASP A 36 4.86 -19.59 13.69
CA ASP A 36 4.65 -20.22 12.38
C ASP A 36 4.26 -19.20 11.29
N LEU A 37 3.46 -18.20 11.66
CA LEU A 37 3.08 -17.11 10.76
C LEU A 37 4.25 -16.16 10.49
N GLN A 38 5.15 -15.99 11.47
CA GLN A 38 6.37 -15.21 11.28
C GLN A 38 7.27 -15.87 10.22
N LYS A 39 7.50 -17.18 10.31
CA LYS A 39 8.29 -17.95 9.33
C LYS A 39 7.67 -17.91 7.94
N LYS A 40 6.37 -18.18 7.84
CA LYS A 40 5.64 -18.13 6.58
C LYS A 40 5.67 -16.74 5.95
N SER A 41 5.59 -15.69 6.76
CA SER A 41 5.67 -14.30 6.28
C SER A 41 7.07 -13.95 5.81
N LEU A 42 8.13 -14.49 6.43
CA LEU A 42 9.53 -14.34 6.02
C LEU A 42 9.80 -15.05 4.69
N GLU A 43 9.36 -16.29 4.54
CA GLU A 43 9.52 -17.08 3.32
C GLU A 43 8.78 -16.46 2.13
N ARG A 44 7.57 -15.94 2.37
CA ARG A 44 6.73 -15.30 1.35
C ARG A 44 7.18 -13.91 0.94
N ARG A 45 8.20 -13.30 1.58
CA ARG A 45 8.68 -11.96 1.19
C ARG A 45 9.23 -11.97 -0.23
N THR A 46 10.06 -12.98 -0.54
CA THR A 46 10.67 -13.12 -1.86
C THR A 46 9.63 -13.44 -2.93
N GLU A 47 8.72 -14.36 -2.64
CA GLU A 47 7.61 -14.71 -3.53
C GLU A 47 6.74 -13.49 -3.84
N ARG A 48 6.35 -12.72 -2.83
CA ARG A 48 5.54 -11.50 -2.99
C ARG A 48 6.27 -10.43 -3.81
N GLN A 49 7.59 -10.29 -3.63
CA GLN A 49 8.39 -9.35 -4.43
C GLN A 49 8.40 -9.75 -5.91
N GLN A 50 8.60 -11.04 -6.19
CA GLN A 50 8.56 -11.56 -7.56
C GLN A 50 7.18 -11.41 -8.19
N GLU A 51 6.10 -11.74 -7.47
CA GLU A 51 4.73 -11.53 -7.93
C GLU A 51 4.45 -10.07 -8.25
N PHE A 52 4.93 -9.15 -7.41
CA PHE A 52 4.78 -7.72 -7.63
C PHE A 52 5.52 -7.25 -8.87
N ASP A 53 6.77 -7.67 -9.06
CA ASP A 53 7.56 -7.32 -10.24
C ASP A 53 6.91 -7.85 -11.53
N VAL A 54 6.40 -9.09 -11.50
CA VAL A 54 5.64 -9.69 -12.61
C VAL A 54 4.35 -8.90 -12.88
N PHE A 55 3.62 -8.53 -11.84
CA PHE A 55 2.40 -7.73 -11.97
C PHE A 55 2.67 -6.36 -12.61
N VAL A 56 3.68 -5.63 -12.12
CA VAL A 56 4.09 -4.34 -12.69
C VAL A 56 4.58 -4.50 -14.13
N SER A 57 5.30 -5.58 -14.43
CA SER A 57 5.73 -5.89 -15.80
C SER A 57 4.53 -6.06 -16.74
N LYS A 58 3.51 -6.84 -16.33
CA LYS A 58 2.28 -7.03 -17.11
C LYS A 58 1.50 -5.72 -17.27
N LEU A 59 1.39 -4.91 -16.22
CA LEU A 59 0.75 -3.60 -16.32
C LEU A 59 1.45 -2.69 -17.34
N LYS A 60 2.78 -2.68 -17.35
CA LYS A 60 3.58 -1.94 -18.34
C LYS A 60 3.34 -2.46 -19.76
N GLU A 61 3.23 -3.77 -19.93
CA GLU A 61 2.91 -4.40 -21.22
C GLU A 61 1.52 -4.01 -21.70
N TYR A 62 0.50 -4.10 -20.84
CA TYR A 62 -0.87 -3.69 -21.16
C TYR A 62 -1.00 -2.19 -21.42
N SER A 63 -0.25 -1.36 -20.70
CA SER A 63 -0.21 0.10 -20.94
C SER A 63 0.45 0.46 -22.28
N LYS A 64 1.32 -0.40 -22.82
CA LYS A 64 1.96 -0.24 -24.14
C LYS A 64 1.18 -0.90 -25.27
N SER A 65 0.17 -1.72 -24.94
CA SER A 65 -0.78 -2.27 -25.89
C SER A 65 -1.71 -1.14 -26.34
N ASP A 66 -1.19 -0.32 -27.24
CA ASP A 66 -1.92 0.66 -28.02
C ASP A 66 -2.99 -0.10 -28.80
N LYS A 67 -4.20 -0.18 -28.25
CA LYS A 67 -5.35 -0.57 -29.04
C LYS A 67 -5.48 0.53 -30.09
N PRO A 68 -5.35 0.25 -31.39
CA PRO A 68 -5.82 1.23 -32.36
C PRO A 68 -7.29 1.44 -32.04
N SER A 69 -7.66 2.63 -31.59
CA SER A 69 -9.05 3.07 -31.64
C SER A 69 -9.41 3.07 -33.11
N ARG A 70 -9.92 1.93 -33.59
CA ARG A 70 -10.50 1.79 -34.92
C ARG A 70 -11.74 2.68 -34.92
N VAL A 71 -11.53 3.92 -35.36
CA VAL A 71 -12.56 4.79 -35.93
C VAL A 71 -12.71 4.41 -37.39
#